data_AF-A0A9E0ME84-F1
#
_entry.id   AF-A0A9E0ME84-F1
#
_cell.length_a   1.000
_cell.length_b   1.000
_cell.length_c   1.000
_cell.angle_alpha   90.00
_cell.angle_beta   90.00
_cell.angle_gamma   90.00
#
_symmetry.space_group_name_H-M   'P 1'
#
loop_
_entity.id
_entity.type
_entity.pdbx_description
1 polymer ?
#
loop_
_entity_poly.entity_id
_entity_poly.type
_entity_poly.pdbx_seq_one_letter_code
_entity_poly.pdbx_strand_id
1 'polypeptide(L)'
;MAAKISLTRYLVEHQRVHALIPSDLRLLLEVVARACKSISHAVNKGELGGVLGATDTENIQGEVQKKLDIIANEVLIEANEWGGHLAAMASEEMEGIYVVPHRYPKGEYLLMFDPLDGSSNVDVNVSIGTIFSVLRKPDNG
;
A
#
# COMPACT_ATOMS: atom_id res chain seq x y z
N MET A 1 -9.99 31.00 -7.00
CA MET A 1 -9.29 29.72 -7.21
C MET A 1 -9.38 28.92 -5.92
N ALA A 2 -9.80 27.66 -5.97
CA ALA A 2 -9.72 26.78 -4.80
C ALA A 2 -8.25 26.61 -4.40
N ALA A 3 -7.94 26.77 -3.12
CA ALA A 3 -6.57 26.57 -2.63
C ALA A 3 -6.14 25.11 -2.90
N LYS A 4 -5.00 24.91 -3.55
CA LYS A 4 -4.44 23.58 -3.79
C LYS A 4 -3.88 23.07 -2.46
N ILE A 5 -4.63 22.22 -1.76
CA ILE A 5 -4.23 21.63 -0.47
C ILE A 5 -3.58 20.27 -0.75
N SER A 6 -2.35 20.07 -0.29
CA SER A 6 -1.70 18.75 -0.36
C SER A 6 -2.28 17.80 0.69
N LEU A 7 -2.18 16.48 0.45
CA LEU A 7 -2.61 15.47 1.42
C LEU A 7 -1.92 15.69 2.78
N THR A 8 -0.59 15.89 2.79
CA THR A 8 0.17 16.19 4.02
C THR A 8 -0.40 17.39 4.76
N ARG A 9 -0.71 18.49 4.05
CA ARG A 9 -1.30 19.68 4.66
C ARG A 9 -2.68 19.37 5.26
N TYR A 10 -3.55 18.70 4.49
CA TYR A 10 -4.87 18.29 4.96
C TYR A 10 -4.79 17.46 6.25
N LEU A 11 -3.92 16.45 6.29
CA LEU A 11 -3.76 15.58 7.45
C LEU A 11 -3.18 16.31 8.66
N VAL A 12 -2.19 17.18 8.47
CA VAL A 12 -1.61 18.00 9.56
C VAL A 12 -2.64 18.96 10.15
N GLU A 13 -3.45 19.60 9.31
CA GLU A 13 -4.53 20.49 9.77
C GLU A 13 -5.58 19.71 10.58
N HIS A 14 -5.98 18.52 10.14
CA HIS A 14 -6.97 17.69 10.84
C HIS A 14 -6.42 17.05 12.14
N GLN A 15 -5.13 16.73 12.19
CA GLN A 15 -4.47 16.33 13.44
C GLN A 15 -4.46 17.50 14.44
N ARG A 16 -4.04 18.70 14.01
CA ARG A 16 -3.83 19.85 14.91
C ARG A 16 -5.14 20.48 15.40
N VAL A 17 -6.12 20.65 14.51
CA VAL A 17 -7.31 21.47 14.78
C VAL A 17 -8.41 20.65 15.42
N HIS A 18 -8.55 19.38 15.04
CA HIS A 18 -9.70 18.58 15.44
C HIS A 18 -9.33 17.37 16.32
N ALA A 19 -8.04 17.06 16.49
CA ALA A 19 -7.56 15.85 17.18
C ALA A 19 -8.21 14.55 16.68
N LEU A 20 -8.74 14.55 15.45
CA LEU A 20 -9.49 13.44 14.86
C LEU A 20 -8.56 12.33 14.33
N ILE A 21 -7.30 12.68 14.05
CA ILE A 21 -6.32 11.77 13.45
C ILE A 21 -5.14 11.63 14.41
N PRO A 22 -4.93 10.46 15.03
CA PRO A 22 -3.73 10.16 15.80
C PRO A 22 -2.47 10.33 14.96
N SER A 23 -1.35 10.73 15.57
CA SER A 23 -0.08 10.95 14.88
C SER A 23 0.39 9.74 14.07
N ASP A 24 0.22 8.54 14.63
CA ASP A 24 0.67 7.29 14.01
C ASP A 24 -0.19 6.94 12.80
N LEU A 25 -1.51 7.20 12.86
CA LEU A 25 -2.40 7.04 11.71
C LEU A 25 -2.04 8.04 10.60
N ARG A 26 -1.75 9.30 10.94
CA ARG A 26 -1.31 10.28 9.94
C ARG A 26 -0.06 9.80 9.23
N LEU A 27 0.95 9.36 9.98
CA LEU A 27 2.21 8.91 9.40
C LEU A 27 2.01 7.69 8.51
N LEU A 28 1.20 6.71 8.95
CA LEU A 28 0.83 5.56 8.15
C LEU A 28 0.18 5.96 6.82
N LEU A 29 -0.79 6.88 6.84
CA LEU A 29 -1.44 7.38 5.62
C LEU A 29 -0.45 8.10 4.68
N GLU A 30 0.52 8.85 5.22
CA GLU A 30 1.56 9.49 4.41
C GLU A 30 2.53 8.50 3.76
N VAL A 31 2.85 7.40 4.46
CA VAL A 31 3.67 6.30 3.93
C VAL A 31 2.93 5.57 2.82
N VAL A 32 1.67 5.17 3.04
CA VAL A 32 0.83 4.53 2.01
C VAL A 32 0.71 5.43 0.78
N ALA A 33 0.43 6.73 0.96
CA ALA A 33 0.34 7.67 -0.16
C ALA A 33 1.66 7.83 -0.93
N ARG A 34 2.81 7.63 -0.28
CA ARG A 34 4.12 7.61 -0.94
C ARG A 34 4.32 6.33 -1.74
N ALA A 35 3.96 5.18 -1.17
CA ALA A 35 3.99 3.90 -1.86
C ALA A 35 3.13 3.93 -3.14
N CYS A 36 1.91 4.48 -3.07
CA CYS A 36 1.04 4.64 -4.24
C CYS A 36 1.67 5.51 -5.35
N LYS A 37 2.46 6.55 -4.99
CA LYS A 37 3.19 7.34 -5.98
C LYS A 37 4.30 6.53 -6.66
N SER A 38 5.00 5.69 -5.89
CA SER A 38 6.02 4.78 -6.43
C SER A 38 5.40 3.75 -7.38
N ILE A 39 4.28 3.13 -6.99
CA ILE A 39 3.50 2.21 -7.83
C ILE A 39 3.06 2.92 -9.11
N SER A 40 2.45 4.11 -9.00
CA SER A 40 2.05 4.90 -10.17
C SER A 40 3.22 5.20 -11.10
N HIS A 41 4.41 5.46 -10.56
CA HIS A 41 5.60 5.67 -11.38
C HIS A 41 6.06 4.40 -12.12
N ALA A 42 5.98 3.23 -11.46
CA ALA A 42 6.29 1.94 -12.08
C ALA A 42 5.28 1.60 -13.19
N VAL A 43 3.98 1.75 -12.91
CA VAL A 43 2.89 1.55 -13.89
C VAL A 43 3.06 2.46 -15.10
N ASN A 44 3.32 3.75 -14.90
CA ASN A 44 3.49 4.72 -15.99
C ASN A 44 4.72 4.45 -16.88
N LYS A 45 5.71 3.69 -16.38
CA LYS A 45 6.85 3.28 -17.20
C LYS A 45 6.52 2.11 -18.13
N GLY A 46 5.51 1.30 -17.80
CA GLY A 46 5.05 0.19 -18.63
C GLY A 46 6.19 -0.67 -19.18
N GLU A 47 6.13 -0.98 -20.47
CA GLU A 47 7.09 -1.85 -21.17
C GLU A 47 8.50 -1.25 -21.18
N LEU A 48 8.62 0.08 -21.21
CA LEU A 48 9.91 0.79 -21.16
C LEU A 48 10.64 0.57 -19.83
N GLY A 49 9.91 0.22 -18.77
CA GLY A 49 10.47 -0.16 -17.48
C GLY A 49 10.83 -1.64 -17.36
N GLY A 50 10.52 -2.48 -18.36
CA GLY A 50 10.66 -3.93 -18.28
C GLY A 50 9.71 -4.60 -17.29
N VAL A 51 8.68 -3.87 -16.84
CA VAL A 51 7.72 -4.30 -15.81
C VAL A 51 6.43 -4.86 -16.39
N LEU A 52 6.17 -4.66 -17.69
CA LEU A 52 5.07 -5.33 -18.39
C LEU A 52 5.52 -6.74 -18.81
N GLY A 53 4.77 -7.73 -18.35
CA GLY A 53 5.03 -9.15 -18.60
C GLY A 53 4.50 -10.03 -17.46
N ALA A 54 3.96 -11.18 -17.85
CA ALA A 54 3.66 -12.27 -16.95
C ALA A 54 4.95 -12.82 -16.31
N THR A 55 4.87 -13.27 -15.06
CA THR A 55 5.84 -14.21 -14.52
C THR A 55 5.41 -15.64 -14.88
N ASP A 56 6.34 -16.61 -14.83
CA ASP A 56 6.01 -18.04 -15.00
C ASP A 56 5.31 -18.64 -13.76
N THR A 57 4.87 -17.78 -12.83
CA THR A 57 4.29 -18.13 -11.54
C THR A 57 2.80 -17.79 -11.52
N GLU A 58 1.98 -18.75 -11.10
CA GLU A 58 0.56 -18.53 -10.80
C GLU A 58 0.43 -17.95 -9.38
N ASN A 59 -0.46 -16.97 -9.22
CA ASN A 59 -0.83 -16.44 -7.91
C ASN A 59 -1.76 -17.41 -7.16
N ILE A 60 -2.08 -17.08 -5.90
CA ILE A 60 -2.91 -17.90 -5.01
C ILE A 60 -4.37 -18.03 -5.47
N GLN A 61 -4.77 -17.27 -6.48
CA GLN A 61 -6.09 -17.27 -7.10
C GLN A 61 -6.10 -18.05 -8.43
N GLY A 62 -4.96 -18.63 -8.84
CA GLY A 62 -4.82 -19.40 -10.08
C GLY A 62 -4.70 -18.53 -11.34
N GLU A 63 -4.38 -17.25 -11.18
CA GLU A 63 -4.11 -16.33 -12.28
C GLU A 63 -2.60 -16.18 -12.51
N VAL A 64 -2.20 -15.86 -13.75
CA VAL A 64 -0.80 -15.60 -14.09
C VAL A 64 -0.37 -14.30 -13.40
N GLN A 65 0.53 -14.38 -12.42
CA GLN A 65 0.93 -13.23 -11.62
C GLN A 65 1.73 -12.25 -12.51
N LYS A 66 1.26 -11.01 -12.64
CA LYS A 66 1.98 -10.00 -13.42
C LYS A 66 3.13 -9.47 -12.58
N LYS A 67 4.25 -9.14 -13.22
CA LYS A 67 5.41 -8.53 -12.53
C LYS A 67 5.04 -7.28 -11.75
N LEU A 68 4.06 -6.51 -12.24
CA LEU A 68 3.59 -5.31 -11.57
C LEU A 68 2.87 -5.58 -10.24
N ASP A 69 2.15 -6.70 -10.11
CA ASP A 69 1.47 -7.08 -8.86
C ASP A 69 2.50 -7.35 -7.77
N ILE A 70 3.55 -8.11 -8.11
CA ILE A 70 4.69 -8.39 -7.22
C ILE A 70 5.37 -7.08 -6.79
N ILE A 71 5.70 -6.22 -7.76
CA ILE A 71 6.36 -4.93 -7.49
C ILE A 71 5.48 -4.05 -6.59
N ALA A 72 4.18 -3.97 -6.86
CA ALA A 72 3.27 -3.16 -6.07
C ALA A 72 3.14 -3.69 -4.63
N ASN A 73 3.06 -5.00 -4.46
CA ASN A 73 3.05 -5.66 -3.17
C ASN A 73 4.35 -5.40 -2.38
N GLU A 74 5.52 -5.61 -3.00
CA GLU A 74 6.83 -5.35 -2.40
C GLU A 74 6.97 -3.89 -1.96
N VAL A 75 6.60 -2.94 -2.83
CA VAL A 75 6.65 -1.50 -2.52
C VAL A 75 5.80 -1.16 -1.29
N LEU A 76 4.62 -1.75 -1.15
CA LEU A 76 3.76 -1.52 0.02
C LEU A 76 4.33 -2.16 1.29
N ILE A 77 4.84 -3.38 1.21
CA ILE A 77 5.46 -4.07 2.36
C ILE A 77 6.69 -3.30 2.84
N GLU A 78 7.65 -3.03 1.94
CA GLU A 78 8.90 -2.35 2.26
C GLU A 78 8.69 -0.94 2.80
N ALA A 79 7.71 -0.21 2.26
CA ALA A 79 7.41 1.14 2.74
C ALA A 79 6.90 1.14 4.18
N ASN A 80 6.16 0.10 4.59
CA ASN A 80 5.40 0.09 5.83
C ASN A 80 5.99 -0.79 6.95
N GLU A 81 6.85 -1.76 6.65
CA GLU A 81 7.30 -2.76 7.65
C GLU A 81 8.20 -2.20 8.77
N TRP A 82 8.95 -1.14 8.51
CA TRP A 82 9.94 -0.59 9.45
C TRP A 82 9.45 0.67 10.19
N GLY A 83 8.29 1.21 9.80
CA GLY A 83 7.79 2.51 10.28
C GLY A 83 7.31 2.51 11.74
N GLY A 84 7.15 1.34 12.36
CA GLY A 84 6.74 1.26 13.77
C GLY A 84 5.25 1.47 14.04
N HIS A 85 4.44 1.65 12.99
CA HIS A 85 3.02 1.94 13.12
C HIS A 85 2.13 0.70 12.99
N LEU A 86 2.65 -0.38 12.40
CA LEU A 86 1.90 -1.60 12.12
C LEU A 86 2.32 -2.75 13.02
N ALA A 87 1.37 -3.61 13.37
CA ALA A 87 1.62 -4.92 13.96
C ALA A 87 1.67 -6.01 12.89
N ALA A 88 0.82 -5.90 11.87
CA ALA A 88 0.77 -6.84 10.77
C ALA A 88 0.14 -6.23 9.51
N MET A 89 0.36 -6.91 8.39
CA MET A 89 -0.17 -6.57 7.07
C MET A 89 -0.85 -7.78 6.43
N ALA A 90 -1.85 -7.55 5.60
CA ALA A 90 -2.46 -8.56 4.74
C ALA A 90 -2.60 -8.00 3.33
N SER A 91 -2.23 -8.81 2.33
CA SER A 91 -2.27 -8.44 0.93
C SER A 91 -3.10 -9.46 0.16
N GLU A 92 -3.77 -9.04 -0.91
CA GLU A 92 -4.34 -9.97 -1.90
C GLU A 92 -3.28 -10.94 -2.45
N GLU A 93 -2.04 -10.47 -2.61
CA GLU A 93 -0.93 -11.21 -3.21
C GLU A 93 -0.23 -12.18 -2.24
N MET A 94 -0.80 -12.43 -1.05
CA MET A 94 -0.19 -13.24 0.01
C MET A 94 -1.16 -14.25 0.62
N GLU A 95 -0.72 -15.50 0.79
CA GLU A 95 -1.55 -16.55 1.44
C GLU A 95 -1.81 -16.27 2.93
N GLY A 96 -0.88 -15.58 3.59
CA GLY A 96 -0.89 -15.40 5.03
C GLY A 96 -0.64 -13.96 5.46
N ILE A 97 -0.89 -13.72 6.73
CA ILE A 97 -0.64 -12.42 7.37
C ILE A 97 0.88 -12.20 7.44
N TYR A 98 1.34 -11.05 6.95
CA TYR A 98 2.71 -10.58 7.17
C TYR A 98 2.81 -9.92 8.54
N VAL A 99 3.34 -10.65 9.53
CA VAL A 99 3.59 -10.09 10.86
C VAL A 99 4.86 -9.24 10.81
N VAL A 100 4.80 -8.00 11.30
CA VAL A 100 5.97 -7.12 11.33
C VAL A 100 7.10 -7.80 12.12
N PRO A 101 8.30 -7.99 11.51
CA PRO A 101 9.42 -8.67 12.15
C PRO A 101 9.81 -8.05 13.50
N HIS A 102 10.17 -8.88 14.50
CA HIS A 102 10.54 -8.44 15.84
C HIS A 102 11.72 -7.45 15.91
N ARG A 103 12.53 -7.36 14.84
CA ARG A 103 13.61 -6.38 14.71
C ARG A 103 13.11 -4.94 14.53
N TYR A 104 11.85 -4.76 14.14
CA TYR A 104 11.23 -3.46 13.98
C TYR A 104 10.24 -3.19 15.12
N PRO A 105 10.02 -1.91 15.49
CA PRO A 105 8.94 -1.57 16.40
C PRO A 105 7.60 -2.03 15.84
N LYS A 106 6.73 -2.56 16.70
CA LYS A 106 5.34 -2.90 16.35
C LYS A 106 4.42 -1.78 16.82
N GLY A 107 3.48 -1.39 15.97
CA GLY A 107 2.48 -0.39 16.30
C GLY A 107 1.07 -0.97 16.48
N GLU A 108 0.11 -0.08 16.72
CA GLU A 108 -1.27 -0.43 17.08
C GLU A 108 -2.21 -0.59 15.87
N TYR A 109 -1.68 -0.63 14.64
CA TYR A 109 -2.47 -0.72 13.42
C TYR A 109 -2.22 -2.00 12.63
N LEU A 110 -3.24 -2.41 11.89
CA LEU A 110 -3.20 -3.45 10.87
C LEU A 110 -3.47 -2.79 9.52
N LEU A 111 -2.73 -3.17 8.49
CA LEU A 111 -2.90 -2.66 7.13
C LEU A 111 -3.31 -3.81 6.22
N MET A 112 -4.48 -3.70 5.59
CA MET A 112 -4.93 -4.61 4.56
C MET A 112 -4.89 -3.89 3.22
N PHE A 113 -4.47 -4.55 2.15
CA PHE A 113 -4.43 -3.91 0.85
C PHE A 113 -4.60 -4.90 -0.32
N ASP A 114 -5.17 -4.38 -1.40
CA ASP A 114 -4.99 -4.89 -2.75
C ASP A 114 -3.98 -3.93 -3.41
N PRO A 115 -2.76 -4.41 -3.71
CA PRO A 115 -1.68 -3.56 -4.19
C PRO A 115 -1.95 -3.01 -5.60
N LEU A 116 -2.70 -3.74 -6.44
CA LEU A 116 -2.95 -3.38 -7.83
C LEU A 116 -4.31 -3.90 -8.35
N ASP A 117 -5.40 -3.25 -7.93
CA ASP A 117 -6.75 -3.56 -8.40
C ASP A 117 -6.86 -3.36 -9.92
N GLY A 118 -7.41 -4.37 -10.59
CA GLY A 118 -7.57 -4.38 -12.04
C GLY A 118 -6.27 -4.64 -12.80
N SER A 119 -5.28 -5.34 -12.22
CA SER A 119 -4.02 -5.70 -12.88
C SER A 119 -4.19 -6.35 -14.27
N SER A 120 -5.27 -7.11 -14.48
CA SER A 120 -5.67 -7.66 -15.79
C SER A 120 -5.78 -6.61 -16.89
N ASN A 121 -6.13 -5.36 -16.54
CA ASN A 121 -6.33 -4.23 -17.45
C ASN A 121 -5.06 -3.46 -17.82
N VAL A 122 -3.92 -3.81 -17.22
CA VAL A 122 -2.64 -3.10 -17.44
C VAL A 122 -2.24 -3.08 -18.92
N ASP A 123 -2.38 -4.20 -19.63
CA ASP A 123 -1.93 -4.34 -21.02
C ASP A 123 -2.82 -3.60 -22.03
N VAL A 124 -4.03 -3.22 -21.62
CA VAL A 124 -4.98 -2.44 -22.44
C VAL A 124 -5.08 -0.97 -22.01
N ASN A 125 -4.18 -0.53 -21.12
CA ASN A 125 -4.07 0.86 -20.65
C ASN A 125 -5.40 1.42 -20.12
N VAL A 126 -6.17 0.59 -19.42
CA VAL A 126 -7.38 0.98 -18.70
C VAL A 126 -7.01 1.34 -17.24
N SER A 127 -7.87 2.09 -16.56
CA SER A 127 -7.65 2.51 -15.17
C SER A 127 -7.45 1.32 -14.24
N ILE A 128 -6.44 1.43 -13.39
CA ILE A 128 -6.10 0.52 -12.29
C ILE A 128 -5.87 1.33 -11.01
N GLY A 129 -5.84 0.67 -9.85
CA GLY A 129 -5.75 1.35 -8.57
C GLY A 129 -5.03 0.57 -7.48
N THR A 130 -4.99 1.13 -6.27
CA THR A 130 -4.54 0.44 -5.05
C THR A 130 -5.63 0.65 -4.02
N ILE A 131 -6.09 -0.42 -3.39
CA ILE A 131 -7.10 -0.37 -2.33
C ILE A 131 -6.40 -0.67 -1.01
N PHE A 132 -6.73 0.07 0.05
CA PHE A 132 -6.20 -0.23 1.37
C PHE A 132 -7.22 0.05 2.48
N SER A 133 -7.03 -0.63 3.60
CA SER A 133 -7.81 -0.46 4.83
C SER A 133 -6.88 -0.46 6.03
N VAL A 134 -7.09 0.49 6.94
CA VAL A 134 -6.35 0.60 8.20
C VAL A 134 -7.29 0.27 9.35
N LEU A 135 -6.94 -0.73 10.13
CA LEU A 135 -7.67 -1.12 11.34
C LEU A 135 -6.80 -0.93 12.58
N ARG A 136 -7.42 -0.71 13.73
CA ARG A 136 -6.70 -0.84 15.01
C ARG A 136 -6.50 -2.32 15.34
N LYS A 137 -5.32 -2.66 15.86
CA LYS A 137 -5.08 -3.97 16.47
C LYS A 137 -6.02 -4.13 17.67
N PRO A 138 -6.73 -5.26 17.81
CA PRO A 138 -7.49 -5.54 19.02
C PRO A 138 -6.57 -5.65 20.24
N ASP A 139 -7.06 -5.19 21.39
CA ASP A 139 -6.33 -5.29 22.68
C ASP A 139 -6.15 -6.75 23.16
N ASN A 140 -7.00 -7.66 22.65
CA ASN A 140 -7.09 -9.05 23.12
C ASN A 140 -6.32 -10.06 22.25
N GLY A 141 -5.27 -9.63 21.53
CA GLY A 141 -4.47 -10.47 20.64
C GLY A 141 -2.98 -10.13 20.67
#